data_AF-A0A7W2RX08-F1
#
_entry.id   AF-A0A7W2RX08-F1
#
_cell.length_a   1.000
_cell.length_b   1.000
_cell.length_c   1.000
_cell.angle_alpha   90.00
_cell.angle_beta   90.00
_cell.angle_gamma   90.00
#
_symmetry.space_group_name_H-M   'P 1'
#
loop_
_entity.id
_entity.type
_entity.pdbx_description
1 polymer ?
#
loop_
_entity_poly.entity_id
_entity_poly.type
_entity_poly.pdbx_seq_one_letter_code
_entity_poly.pdbx_strand_id
1 'polypeptide(L)'
;MSKYEIPMDVINRFGPFEEFKQDGSIVSMELVNGKVIERVLLIYPNQVFSVQGETHMPFNPKEVVRVFQTEVDLATRTSSSWSFFGV
;
A
#
# COMPACT_ATOMS: atom_id res chain seq x y z
N MET A 1 -12.86 7.01 10.12
CA MET A 1 -12.21 6.40 8.95
C MET A 1 -11.30 7.43 8.35
N SER A 2 -9.99 7.23 8.49
CA SER A 2 -9.00 8.06 7.81
C SER A 2 -9.21 7.96 6.30
N LYS A 3 -8.96 9.04 5.56
CA LYS A 3 -9.07 9.09 4.09
C LYS A 3 -8.10 8.15 3.36
N TYR A 4 -7.22 7.46 4.10
CA TYR A 4 -6.15 6.61 3.60
C TYR A 4 -6.31 5.13 3.98
N GLU A 5 -7.45 4.73 4.54
CA GLU A 5 -7.72 3.35 4.97
C GLU A 5 -8.31 2.50 3.85
N ILE A 6 -7.68 1.35 3.58
CA ILE A 6 -8.20 0.30 2.69
C ILE A 6 -9.28 -0.49 3.43
N PRO A 7 -10.36 -0.94 2.77
CA PRO A 7 -11.34 -1.81 3.40
C PRO A 7 -10.69 -3.05 4.05
N MET A 8 -10.99 -3.29 5.33
CA MET A 8 -10.38 -4.36 6.12
C MET A 8 -10.66 -5.75 5.54
N ASP A 9 -11.80 -5.94 4.87
CA ASP A 9 -12.15 -7.19 4.19
C ASP A 9 -11.20 -7.52 3.04
N VAL A 10 -10.67 -6.50 2.36
CA VAL A 10 -9.65 -6.68 1.32
C VAL A 10 -8.32 -7.08 1.95
N ILE A 11 -7.87 -6.38 2.99
CA ILE A 11 -6.62 -6.70 3.70
C ILE A 11 -6.65 -8.13 4.24
N ASN A 12 -7.72 -8.50 4.95
CA ASN A 12 -7.84 -9.82 5.57
C ASN A 12 -7.92 -10.96 4.54
N ARG A 13 -8.37 -10.67 3.31
CA ARG A 13 -8.46 -11.67 2.23
C ARG A 13 -7.11 -11.97 1.59
N PHE A 14 -6.24 -10.97 1.48
CA PHE A 14 -5.00 -11.09 0.70
C PHE A 14 -3.72 -11.08 1.54
N GLY A 15 -3.81 -10.74 2.83
CA GLY A 15 -2.72 -10.93 3.78
C GLY A 15 -2.56 -12.40 4.22
N PRO A 16 -1.58 -12.70 5.09
CA PRO A 16 -0.59 -11.78 5.65
C PRO A 16 0.44 -11.33 4.60
N PHE A 17 1.05 -10.16 4.82
CA PHE A 17 2.11 -9.61 3.98
C PHE A 17 3.45 -9.70 4.71
N GLU A 18 4.53 -9.85 3.97
CA GLU A 18 5.88 -9.76 4.52
C GLU A 18 6.19 -8.31 4.93
N GLU A 19 6.59 -8.15 6.19
CA GLU A 19 6.91 -6.87 6.79
C GLU A 19 8.31 -6.40 6.41
N PHE A 20 8.42 -5.09 6.17
CA PHE A 20 9.67 -4.41 5.87
C PHE A 20 10.31 -3.73 7.10
N LYS A 21 9.48 -3.15 7.98
CA LYS A 21 9.83 -2.57 9.29
C LYS A 21 8.62 -2.70 10.22
N GLN A 22 8.81 -2.61 11.55
CA GLN A 22 7.75 -2.75 12.57
C GLN A 22 6.40 -2.19 12.08
N ASP A 23 5.49 -3.11 11.75
CA ASP A 23 4.10 -2.88 11.31
C ASP A 23 3.89 -2.28 9.91
N GLY A 24 4.90 -2.28 9.04
CA GLY A 24 4.83 -1.75 7.68
C GLY A 24 5.22 -2.77 6.60
N SER A 25 4.37 -2.91 5.58
CA SER A 25 4.60 -3.76 4.41
C SER A 25 4.64 -2.92 3.13
N ILE A 26 5.53 -3.28 2.20
CA ILE A 26 5.49 -2.73 0.84
C ILE A 26 4.67 -3.69 0.00
N VAL A 27 3.62 -3.19 -0.63
CA VAL A 27 2.67 -3.98 -1.42
C VAL A 27 2.33 -3.28 -2.72
N SER A 28 1.85 -4.05 -3.67
CA SER A 28 1.16 -3.56 -4.86
C SER A 28 -0.35 -3.74 -4.70
N MET A 29 -1.13 -2.88 -5.35
CA MET A 29 -2.59 -2.83 -5.21
C MET A 29 -3.26 -2.76 -6.57
N GLU A 30 -4.37 -3.48 -6.74
CA GLU A 30 -5.22 -3.40 -7.92
C GLU A 30 -6.51 -2.65 -7.57
N LEU A 31 -6.87 -1.67 -8.40
CA LEU A 31 -8.09 -0.89 -8.26
C LEU A 31 -9.26 -1.53 -9.04
N VAL A 32 -10.50 -1.15 -8.72
CA VAL A 32 -11.72 -1.61 -9.42
C VAL A 32 -11.68 -1.41 -10.94
N ASN A 33 -10.90 -0.44 -11.43
CA ASN A 33 -10.72 -0.15 -12.84
C ASN A 33 -9.59 -0.95 -13.52
N GLY A 34 -8.98 -1.90 -12.80
CA GLY A 34 -7.86 -2.72 -13.27
C GLY A 34 -6.50 -2.03 -13.22
N LYS A 35 -6.42 -0.76 -12.78
CA LYS A 35 -5.13 -0.07 -12.60
C LYS A 35 -4.38 -0.69 -11.42
N VAL A 36 -3.10 -0.98 -11.64
CA VAL A 36 -2.18 -1.41 -10.58
C VAL A 36 -1.37 -0.22 -10.08
N ILE A 37 -1.31 -0.08 -8.76
CA ILE A 37 -0.43 0.86 -8.06
C ILE A 37 0.65 0.03 -7.38
N GLU A 38 1.88 0.19 -7.84
CA GLU A 38 3.04 -0.54 -7.30
C GLU A 38 3.65 0.19 -6.10
N ARG A 39 4.39 -0.56 -5.26
CA ARG A 39 5.27 0.00 -4.24
C ARG A 39 4.56 1.00 -3.33
N VAL A 40 3.50 0.51 -2.72
CA VAL A 40 2.67 1.20 -1.72
C VAL A 40 3.13 0.78 -0.33
N LEU A 41 3.44 1.75 0.53
CA LEU A 41 3.73 1.50 1.94
C LEU A 41 2.41 1.42 2.71
N LEU A 42 2.09 0.22 3.17
CA LEU A 42 0.92 -0.10 3.97
C LEU A 42 1.34 -0.29 5.44
N ILE A 43 0.74 0.47 6.35
CA ILE A 43 0.92 0.34 7.79
C ILE A 43 -0.27 -0.44 8.37
N TYR A 44 0.03 -1.37 9.28
CA TYR A 44 -0.97 -2.18 9.95
C TYR A 44 -2.03 -1.32 10.67
N PRO A 45 -3.33 -1.69 10.61
CA PRO A 45 -3.84 -2.85 9.89
C PRO A 45 -4.11 -2.62 8.40
N ASN A 46 -4.40 -1.39 7.96
CA ASN A 46 -4.94 -1.14 6.62
C ASN A 46 -4.68 0.28 6.09
N GLN A 47 -3.71 0.99 6.63
CA GLN A 47 -3.49 2.40 6.32
C GLN A 47 -2.43 2.57 5.24
N VAL A 48 -2.78 3.23 4.14
CA VAL A 48 -1.80 3.68 3.15
C VAL A 48 -1.04 4.87 3.71
N PHE A 49 0.28 4.74 3.79
CA PHE A 49 1.15 5.76 4.36
C PHE A 49 1.98 6.48 3.29
N SER A 50 2.32 5.81 2.19
CA SER A 50 3.03 6.41 1.05
C SER A 50 2.89 5.56 -0.21
N VAL A 51 3.08 6.17 -1.37
CA VAL A 51 3.25 5.49 -2.67
C VAL A 51 4.56 6.00 -3.27
N GLN A 52 5.42 5.09 -3.72
CA GLN A 52 6.73 5.48 -4.21
C GLN A 52 6.61 6.42 -5.44
N GLY A 53 7.33 7.54 -5.40
CA GLY A 53 7.34 8.52 -6.49
C GLY A 53 6.16 9.49 -6.50
N GLU A 54 5.22 9.33 -5.57
CA GLU A 54 3.99 10.12 -5.52
C GLU A 54 4.01 11.03 -4.30
N THR A 55 3.77 12.32 -4.52
CA THR A 55 3.74 13.33 -3.44
C THR A 55 2.38 13.41 -2.75
N HIS A 56 1.34 12.93 -3.43
CA HIS A 56 -0.04 12.91 -2.95
C HIS A 56 -0.66 11.54 -3.20
N MET A 57 -1.73 11.23 -2.50
CA MET A 57 -2.47 9.99 -2.68
C MET A 57 -3.02 9.90 -4.12
N PRO A 58 -2.55 8.96 -4.96
CA PRO A 58 -2.87 8.94 -6.38
C PRO A 58 -4.11 8.10 -6.71
N PHE A 59 -4.79 7.57 -5.69
CA PHE A 59 -6.00 6.75 -5.83
C PHE A 59 -6.89 6.85 -4.59
N ASN A 60 -8.13 6.39 -4.72
CA ASN A 60 -9.06 6.25 -3.61
C ASN A 60 -8.89 4.87 -2.94
N PRO A 61 -8.52 4.76 -1.65
CA PRO A 61 -8.35 3.47 -0.97
C PRO A 61 -9.57 2.54 -1.04
N LYS A 62 -10.77 3.11 -1.16
CA LYS A 62 -12.03 2.34 -1.28
C LYS A 62 -12.19 1.62 -2.62
N GLU A 63 -11.39 2.01 -3.61
CA GLU A 63 -11.37 1.39 -4.93
C GLU A 63 -10.41 0.21 -5.01
N VAL A 64 -9.65 -0.09 -3.94
CA VAL A 64 -8.75 -1.23 -3.92
C VAL A 64 -9.57 -2.52 -3.84
N VAL A 65 -9.39 -3.41 -4.82
CA VAL A 65 -10.05 -4.73 -4.86
C VAL A 65 -9.10 -5.88 -4.53
N ARG A 66 -7.79 -5.63 -4.65
CA ARG A 66 -6.75 -6.62 -4.39
C ARG A 66 -5.50 -5.95 -3.86
N VAL A 67 -4.84 -6.62 -2.92
CA VAL A 67 -3.51 -6.27 -2.42
C VAL A 67 -2.61 -7.49 -2.61
N PHE A 68 -1.38 -7.30 -3.02
CA PHE A 68 -0.44 -8.39 -3.25
C PHE A 68 1.00 -7.90 -3.10
N GLN A 69 1.95 -8.84 -2.96
CA GLN A 69 3.37 -8.54 -2.97
C GLN A 69 4.03 -9.22 -4.16
N THR A 70 4.87 -8.46 -4.84
CA THR A 70 5.74 -8.95 -5.91
C THR A 70 7.19 -9.05 -5.42
N GLU A 71 8.05 -9.74 -6.17
CA GLU A 71 9.49 -9.77 -5.89
C GLU A 71 10.10 -8.36 -5.85
N VAL A 72 9.55 -7.41 -6.63
CA VAL A 72 9.97 -6.01 -6.64
C VAL A 72 9.61 -5.32 -5.32
N ASP A 73 8.43 -5.60 -4.77
CA ASP A 73 8.00 -5.05 -3.48
C ASP A 73 8.92 -5.53 -2.35
N LEU A 74 9.28 -6.81 -2.35
CA LEU A 74 10.18 -7.42 -1.36
C LEU A 74 11.63 -6.95 -1.52
N ALA A 75 12.07 -6.67 -2.75
CA ALA A 75 13.41 -6.17 -3.03
C ALA A 75 13.57 -4.66 -2.79
N THR A 76 12.47 -3.91 -2.60
CA THR A 76 12.50 -2.46 -2.45
C THR A 76 13.19 -2.06 -1.15
N ARG A 77 14.44 -1.61 -1.24
CA ARG A 77 15.23 -1.12 -0.09
C ARG A 77 14.89 0.33 0.25
N THR A 78 15.22 0.74 1.48
CA THR A 78 15.00 2.06 2.10
C THR A 78 15.61 3.27 1.36
N SER A 79 16.32 3.09 0.25
CA SER A 79 16.91 4.19 -0.54
C SER A 79 15.93 4.90 -1.46
N SER A 80 14.65 4.51 -1.41
CA SER A 80 13.57 5.04 -2.24
C SER A 80 13.08 6.39 -1.69
N SER A 81 12.82 7.35 -2.58
CA SER A 81 12.18 8.62 -2.21
C SER A 81 10.71 8.38 -1.87
N TRP A 82 10.38 8.40 -0.58
CA TRP A 82 9.01 8.27 -0.07
C TRP A 82 8.50 9.63 0.36
N SER A 83 7.29 9.97 -0.06
CA SER A 83 6.55 11.13 0.45
C SER A 83 5.36 10.62 1.26
N PHE A 84 5.33 10.93 2.54
CA PHE A 84 4.35 10.38 3.46
C PHE A 84 3.05 11.19 3.45
N PHE A 85 1.92 10.51 3.38
CA PHE A 85 0.61 11.15 3.35
C PHE A 85 0.09 11.40 4.77
N GLY A 86 -0.51 12.57 4.99
CA GLY A 86 -1.09 12.91 6.29
C GLY A 86 -0.10 13.40 7.35
N VAL A 87 1.11 13.79 6.93
CA VAL A 87 2.03 14.63 7.70
C VAL A 87 1.64 16.10 7.60
#